data_AF-A0A1F4VDP5-F1
#
_entry.id   AF-A0A1F4VDP5-F1
#
_cell.length_a   1.000
_cell.length_b   1.000
_cell.length_c   1.000
_cell.angle_alpha   90.00
_cell.angle_beta   90.00
_cell.angle_gamma   90.00
#
_symmetry.space_group_name_H-M   'P 1'
#
loop_
_entity.id
_entity.type
_entity.pdbx_description
1 polymer ?
#
loop_
_entity_poly.entity_id
_entity_poly.type
_entity_poly.pdbx_seq_one_letter_code
_entity_poly.pdbx_strand_id
1 'polypeptide(L)'
;MSDNLCLRVLLDIERRKPNLLAYLKVKDTPTTNNLIECFNSHIEGRLKTIKGFESFEHADLWLNGYFLRRRLRKFTDCTGRFKHLNGRCSLEISSKMNIDLSTFF
;
A
#
# COMPACT_ATOMS: atom_id res chain seq x y z
N MET A 1 -36.27 -17.29 -2.64
CA MET A 1 -34.95 -17.95 -2.65
C MET A 1 -33.92 -16.94 -2.19
N SER A 2 -33.35 -17.09 -0.99
CA SER A 2 -32.22 -16.23 -0.60
C SER A 2 -31.02 -16.65 -1.44
N ASP A 3 -30.44 -15.70 -2.17
CA ASP A 3 -29.25 -15.95 -2.97
C ASP A 3 -28.11 -16.40 -2.02
N ASN A 4 -27.62 -17.62 -2.20
CA ASN A 4 -26.57 -18.22 -1.37
C ASN A 4 -25.30 -17.33 -1.40
N LEU A 5 -25.07 -16.60 -2.49
CA LEU A 5 -24.01 -15.62 -2.57
C LEU A 5 -24.22 -14.46 -1.59
N CYS A 6 -25.41 -13.88 -1.52
CA CYS A 6 -25.73 -12.81 -0.58
C CYS A 6 -25.51 -13.25 0.87
N LEU A 7 -25.93 -14.48 1.22
CA LEU A 7 -25.74 -15.02 2.57
C LEU A 7 -24.24 -15.15 2.92
N ARG A 8 -23.42 -15.63 1.99
CA ARG A 8 -21.96 -15.76 2.17
C ARG A 8 -21.29 -14.40 2.34
N VAL A 9 -21.69 -13.42 1.54
CA VAL A 9 -21.16 -12.04 1.63
C VAL A 9 -21.50 -11.44 3.00
N LEU A 10 -22.74 -11.56 3.47
CA LEU A 10 -23.14 -11.05 4.78
C LEU A 10 -22.38 -11.71 5.93
N LEU A 11 -22.17 -13.03 5.87
CA LEU A 11 -21.37 -13.74 6.87
C LEU A 11 -19.91 -13.29 6.87
N ASP A 12 -19.31 -13.05 5.70
CA ASP A 12 -17.93 -12.57 5.62
C ASP A 12 -17.80 -11.12 6.13
N ILE A 13 -18.78 -10.26 5.84
CA ILE A 13 -18.86 -8.90 6.38
C ILE A 13 -18.91 -8.94 7.91
N GLU A 14 -19.82 -9.74 8.49
CA GLU A 14 -19.96 -9.80 9.95
C GLU A 14 -18.68 -10.35 10.59
N ARG A 15 -18.07 -11.38 9.99
CA ARG A 15 -16.78 -11.94 10.46
C ARG A 15 -15.64 -10.92 10.43
N ARG A 16 -15.59 -10.05 9.42
CA ARG A 16 -14.53 -9.05 9.24
C ARG A 16 -14.86 -7.68 9.84
N LYS A 17 -16.07 -7.51 10.38
CA LYS A 17 -16.57 -6.25 10.95
C LYS A 17 -15.60 -5.57 11.92
N PRO A 18 -14.87 -6.27 12.82
CA PRO A 18 -13.87 -5.62 13.66
C PRO A 18 -12.76 -4.91 12.87
N ASN A 19 -12.32 -5.49 11.75
CA ASN A 19 -11.29 -4.92 10.88
C ASN A 19 -11.87 -3.81 9.99
N LEU A 20 -13.07 -4.03 9.44
CA LEU A 20 -13.76 -3.04 8.60
C LEU A 20 -14.07 -1.75 9.38
N LEU A 21 -14.32 -1.87 10.69
CA LEU A 21 -14.62 -0.75 11.58
C LEU A 21 -13.42 -0.32 12.43
N ALA A 22 -12.21 -0.83 12.17
CA ALA A 22 -11.01 -0.50 12.95
C ALA A 22 -10.70 1.00 12.94
N TYR A 23 -11.03 1.69 11.84
CA TYR A 23 -10.85 3.14 11.70
C TYR A 23 -11.66 3.96 12.72
N LEU A 24 -12.71 3.40 13.33
CA LEU A 24 -13.47 4.05 14.41
C LEU A 24 -12.70 4.09 15.73
N LYS A 25 -11.72 3.20 15.91
CA LYS A 25 -10.97 3.02 17.15
C LYS A 25 -9.52 3.49 17.02
N VAL A 26 -8.91 3.30 15.85
CA VAL A 26 -7.50 3.62 15.60
C VAL A 26 -7.41 5.01 14.98
N LYS A 27 -6.86 5.95 15.76
CA LYS A 27 -6.65 7.34 15.34
C LYS A 27 -5.75 7.39 14.09
N ASP A 28 -6.02 8.35 13.21
CA ASP A 28 -5.28 8.59 11.96
C ASP A 28 -5.29 7.41 10.96
N THR A 29 -6.23 6.47 11.11
CA THR A 29 -6.45 5.42 10.11
C THR A 29 -6.98 6.05 8.82
N PRO A 30 -6.39 5.75 7.65
CA PRO A 30 -6.95 6.19 6.37
C PRO A 30 -8.38 5.65 6.19
N THR A 31 -9.34 6.54 5.94
CA THR A 31 -10.74 6.17 5.68
C THR A 31 -11.05 6.01 4.20
N THR A 32 -10.07 6.30 3.32
CA THR A 32 -10.16 6.11 1.88
C THR A 32 -9.12 5.10 1.42
N ASN A 33 -9.42 4.45 0.31
CA ASN A 33 -8.53 3.50 -0.36
C ASN A 33 -7.57 4.17 -1.36
N ASN A 34 -7.61 5.51 -1.51
CA ASN A 34 -6.79 6.25 -2.47
C ASN A 34 -5.29 5.86 -2.42
N LEU A 35 -4.73 5.66 -1.22
CA LEU A 35 -3.32 5.28 -1.07
C LEU A 35 -3.01 3.91 -1.70
N ILE A 36 -3.87 2.91 -1.48
CA ILE A 36 -3.64 1.56 -2.00
C ILE A 36 -3.97 1.48 -3.50
N GLU A 37 -5.00 2.20 -3.95
CA GLU A 37 -5.37 2.28 -5.36
C GLU A 37 -4.27 2.94 -6.20
N CYS A 38 -3.76 4.10 -5.76
CA CYS A 38 -2.64 4.76 -6.43
C CYS A 38 -1.39 3.88 -6.45
N PHE A 39 -1.12 3.14 -5.36
CA PHE A 39 0.02 2.23 -5.30
C PHE A 39 -0.11 1.08 -6.30
N ASN A 40 -1.25 0.39 -6.32
CA ASN A 40 -1.52 -0.72 -7.22
C ASN A 40 -1.48 -0.28 -8.68
N SER A 41 -2.14 0.83 -9.01
CA SER A 41 -2.11 1.40 -10.37
C SER A 41 -0.67 1.66 -10.86
N HIS A 42 0.20 2.19 -10.00
CA HIS A 42 1.61 2.43 -10.36
C HIS A 42 2.41 1.13 -10.55
N ILE A 43 2.11 0.08 -9.78
CA ILE A 43 2.78 -1.23 -9.91
C ILE A 43 2.30 -1.94 -11.16
N GLU A 44 1.00 -2.03 -11.37
CA GLU A 44 0.41 -2.62 -12.57
C GLU A 44 0.94 -1.94 -13.83
N GLY A 45 1.01 -0.61 -13.84
CA GLY A 45 1.60 0.15 -14.95
C GLY A 45 3.05 -0.22 -15.24
N ARG A 46 3.83 -0.63 -14.23
CA ARG A 46 5.21 -1.10 -14.41
C ARG A 46 5.26 -2.55 -14.87
N LEU A 47 4.51 -3.43 -14.22
CA LEU A 47 4.48 -4.85 -14.53
C LEU A 47 3.94 -5.11 -15.94
N LYS A 48 2.95 -4.34 -16.41
CA LYS A 48 2.39 -4.46 -17.77
C LYS A 48 3.43 -4.26 -18.87
N THR A 49 4.51 -3.53 -18.60
CA THR A 49 5.59 -3.31 -19.57
C THR A 49 6.60 -4.46 -19.63
N ILE A 50 6.55 -5.37 -18.66
CA ILE A 50 7.42 -6.54 -18.57
C ILE A 50 6.69 -7.71 -19.23
N LYS A 51 7.30 -8.32 -20.25
CA LYS A 51 6.68 -9.44 -20.99
C LYS A 51 6.46 -10.68 -20.13
N GLY A 52 7.28 -10.85 -19.09
CA GLY A 52 7.23 -11.95 -18.15
C GLY A 52 8.54 -12.04 -17.37
N PHE A 53 8.55 -12.86 -16.32
CA PHE A 53 9.75 -13.23 -15.58
C PHE A 53 10.08 -14.70 -15.90
N GLU A 54 11.36 -15.05 -15.88
CA GLU A 54 11.82 -16.42 -16.11
C GLU A 54 11.36 -17.37 -15.00
N SER A 55 11.33 -16.88 -13.75
CA SER A 55 10.87 -17.62 -12.58
C SER A 55 10.22 -16.68 -11.56
N PHE A 56 9.49 -17.25 -10.59
CA PHE A 56 8.94 -16.49 -9.48
C PHE A 56 10.04 -15.83 -8.62
N GLU A 57 11.20 -16.45 -8.49
CA GLU A 57 12.34 -15.88 -7.77
C GLU A 57 12.86 -14.60 -8.43
N HIS A 58 12.95 -14.58 -9.76
CA HIS A 58 13.28 -13.37 -10.50
C HIS A 58 12.21 -12.28 -10.34
N ALA A 59 10.92 -12.66 -10.31
CA ALA A 59 9.83 -11.72 -10.07
C ALA A 59 9.93 -11.11 -8.66
N ASP A 60 10.21 -11.92 -7.64
CA ASP A 60 10.38 -11.46 -6.26
C ASP A 60 11.59 -10.52 -6.13
N LEU A 61 12.74 -10.91 -6.69
CA LEU A 61 13.93 -10.05 -6.70
C LEU A 61 13.66 -8.70 -7.39
N TRP A 62 12.95 -8.72 -8.52
CA TRP A 62 12.57 -7.50 -9.23
C TRP A 62 11.63 -6.62 -8.40
N LEU A 63 10.62 -7.21 -7.76
CA LEU A 63 9.68 -6.50 -6.89
C LEU A 63 10.39 -5.88 -5.69
N ASN A 64 11.29 -6.62 -5.04
CA ASN A 64 12.14 -6.12 -3.96
C ASN A 64 12.98 -4.91 -4.42
N GLY A 65 13.65 -5.02 -5.57
CA GLY A 65 14.40 -3.91 -6.16
C GLY A 65 13.50 -2.70 -6.48
N TYR A 66 12.30 -2.92 -7.01
CA TYR A 66 11.33 -1.88 -7.29
C TYR A 66 10.90 -1.14 -6.01
N PHE A 67 10.57 -1.87 -4.94
CA PHE A 67 10.16 -1.28 -3.67
C PHE A 67 11.29 -0.49 -3.02
N LEU A 68 12.51 -1.02 -2.99
CA LEU A 68 13.68 -0.32 -2.48
C LEU A 68 13.91 1.00 -3.25
N ARG A 69 13.92 0.92 -4.59
CA ARG A 69 14.06 2.10 -5.44
C ARG A 69 12.97 3.13 -5.17
N ARG A 70 11.71 2.71 -5.05
CA ARG A 70 10.60 3.63 -4.78
C ARG A 70 10.72 4.31 -3.41
N ARG A 71 11.18 3.58 -2.38
CA ARG A 71 11.34 4.11 -1.02
C ARG A 71 12.50 5.10 -0.90
N LEU A 72 13.58 4.86 -1.65
CA LEU A 72 14.82 5.65 -1.61
C LEU A 72 14.87 6.77 -2.66
N ARG A 73 14.05 6.70 -3.72
CA ARG A 73 14.00 7.75 -4.74
C ARG A 73 13.44 9.03 -4.15
N LYS A 74 14.15 10.13 -4.41
CA LYS A 74 13.70 11.48 -4.04
C LYS A 74 12.45 11.86 -4.82
N PHE A 75 11.50 12.49 -4.15
CA PHE A 75 10.37 13.13 -4.81
C PHE A 75 10.87 14.29 -5.67
N THR A 76 10.31 14.39 -6.87
CA THR A 76 10.49 15.49 -7.80
C THR A 76 9.13 15.98 -8.25
N ASP A 77 9.06 17.18 -8.79
CA ASP A 77 7.86 17.75 -9.43
C ASP A 77 6.61 17.80 -8.54
N CYS A 78 6.77 17.73 -7.22
CA CYS A 78 5.65 17.91 -6.29
C CYS A 78 5.25 19.39 -6.27
N THR A 79 3.95 19.66 -6.39
CA THR A 79 3.39 21.01 -6.45
C THR A 79 2.39 21.25 -5.31
N GLY A 80 1.97 22.52 -5.16
CA GLY A 80 0.99 22.92 -4.15
C GLY A 80 1.41 22.52 -2.72
N ARG A 81 0.49 21.92 -1.98
CA ARG A 81 0.72 21.49 -0.59
C ARG A 81 1.84 20.46 -0.43
N PHE A 82 2.21 19.74 -1.49
CA PHE A 82 3.23 18.69 -1.45
C PHE A 82 4.62 19.17 -1.88
N LYS A 83 4.80 20.45 -2.25
CA LYS A 83 6.09 20.99 -2.70
C LYS A 83 7.23 20.75 -1.70
N HIS A 84 6.92 20.73 -0.40
CA HIS A 84 7.87 20.48 0.68
C HIS A 84 8.48 19.05 0.67
N LEU A 85 7.89 18.13 -0.09
CA LEU A 85 8.41 16.77 -0.24
C LEU A 85 9.57 16.66 -1.23
N ASN A 86 9.69 17.61 -2.17
CA ASN A 86 10.73 17.58 -3.19
C ASN A 86 12.12 17.51 -2.54
N GLY A 87 12.97 16.63 -3.09
CA GLY A 87 14.33 16.41 -2.59
C GLY A 87 14.42 15.45 -1.39
N ARG A 88 13.30 15.08 -0.76
CA ARG A 88 13.23 14.01 0.26
C ARG A 88 12.80 12.69 -0.37
N CYS A 89 13.07 11.56 0.27
CA CYS A 89 12.55 10.25 -0.15
C CYS A 89 11.44 9.73 0.77
N SER A 90 10.68 8.73 0.30
CA SER A 90 9.55 8.18 1.06
C SER A 90 9.98 7.58 2.39
N LEU A 91 11.18 6.98 2.44
CA LEU A 91 11.73 6.41 3.67
C LEU A 91 11.99 7.49 4.72
N GLU A 92 12.58 8.62 4.34
CA GLU A 92 12.86 9.74 5.26
C GLU A 92 11.58 10.32 5.87
N ILE A 93 10.50 10.43 5.09
CA ILE A 93 9.23 10.98 5.58
C ILE A 93 8.52 10.01 6.52
N SER A 94 8.58 8.71 6.21
CA SER A 94 7.91 7.66 7.00
C SER A 94 8.71 7.23 8.22
N SER A 95 10.02 7.46 8.22
CA SER A 95 10.90 7.22 9.36
C SER A 95 10.60 8.23 10.46
N LYS A 96 9.70 7.86 11.36
CA LYS A 96 9.52 8.57 12.63
C LYS A 96 10.67 8.17 13.54
N MET A 97 11.69 9.01 13.63
CA MET A 97 12.67 8.93 14.72
C MET A 97 11.87 8.95 16.03
N ASN A 98 11.99 7.90 16.85
CA ASN A 98 11.28 7.66 18.13
C ASN A 98 10.01 6.79 18.11
N ILE A 99 9.72 6.04 17.04
CA ILE A 99 8.83 4.88 17.16
C ILE A 99 9.69 3.63 17.26
N ASP A 100 9.68 2.99 18.43
CA ASP A 100 10.06 1.59 18.54
C ASP A 100 9.10 0.79 17.68
N LEU A 101 9.53 0.42 16.48
CA LEU A 101 8.85 -0.59 15.69
C LEU A 101 9.14 -1.91 16.41
N SER A 102 8.45 -2.11 17.55
CA SER A 102 8.41 -3.41 18.20
C SER A 102 8.11 -4.41 17.10
N THR A 103 8.99 -5.40 16.99
CA THR A 103 9.14 -6.43 15.97
C THR A 103 7.85 -7.21 15.68
N PHE A 104 6.78 -6.56 15.26
CA PHE A 104 5.58 -7.17 14.74
C PHE A 104 5.86 -7.61 13.29
N PHE A 105 6.70 -8.64 13.19
CA PHE A 105 6.77 -9.59 12.11
C PHE A 105 6.72 -10.99 12.72
#